data_AF-A0A2J6QYM8-F1
#
_entry.id   AF-A0A2J6QYM8-F1
#
_cell.length_a   1.000
_cell.length_b   1.000
_cell.length_c   1.000
_cell.angle_alpha   90.00
_cell.angle_beta   90.00
_cell.angle_gamma   90.00
#
_symmetry.space_group_name_H-M   'P 1'
#
loop_
_entity.id
_entity.type
_entity.pdbx_description
1 polymer ?
#
loop_
_entity_poly.entity_id
_entity_poly.type
_entity_poly.pdbx_seq_one_letter_code
_entity_poly.pdbx_strand_id
1 'polypeptide(L)'
;MSVSTDSNLSNLKYGCDFVIATTQDSINGALLALLSVLEEPVVKVCFVANPNSKPVQIDYSLLKQKANGSDPFLVPPNANVNTSQDIKNLFSARFLMGFSDYQDLVSSIRYTHPASPSSIPVP
;
A
#
# COMPACT_ATOMS: atom_id res chain seq x y z
N MET A 1 38.71 8.60 29.70
CA MET A 1 37.27 8.34 29.49
C MET A 1 36.64 9.64 29.05
N SER A 2 36.22 9.76 27.79
CA SER A 2 35.50 10.93 27.29
C SER A 2 34.04 10.86 27.74
N VAL A 3 33.64 11.78 28.61
CA VAL A 3 32.22 11.96 28.98
C VAL A 3 31.58 12.82 27.89
N SER A 4 30.57 12.29 27.21
CA SER A 4 29.74 13.07 26.29
C SER A 4 28.96 14.12 27.08
N THR A 5 29.08 15.40 26.71
CA THR A 5 28.41 16.53 27.36
C THR A 5 26.98 16.77 26.87
N ASP A 6 26.53 16.03 25.84
CA ASP A 6 25.25 16.26 25.16
C ASP A 6 24.06 15.60 25.87
N SER A 7 24.26 14.98 27.03
CA SER A 7 23.18 14.33 27.79
C SER A 7 23.37 14.48 29.29
N ASN A 8 22.37 15.07 29.97
CA ASN A 8 22.34 15.31 31.42
C ASN A 8 21.43 14.29 32.15
N LEU A 9 21.38 13.05 31.65
CA LEU A 9 20.45 12.02 32.11
C LEU A 9 20.89 11.36 33.43
N SER A 10 22.15 11.52 33.80
CA SER A 10 22.70 11.08 35.10
C SER A 10 22.25 11.96 36.27
N ASN A 11 21.52 13.04 36.01
CA ASN A 11 21.02 13.92 37.07
C ASN A 11 19.81 13.27 37.75
N LEU A 12 19.94 13.05 39.07
CA LEU A 12 18.91 12.47 39.94
C LEU A 12 17.54 13.13 39.81
N LYS A 13 17.46 14.40 39.38
CA LYS A 13 16.18 15.10 39.14
C LYS A 13 15.32 14.45 38.04
N TYR A 14 15.92 13.67 37.14
CA TYR A 14 15.21 12.96 36.07
C TYR A 14 14.79 11.54 36.46
N GLY A 15 15.34 10.98 37.55
CA GLY A 15 14.84 9.75 38.18
C GLY A 15 14.84 8.50 37.29
N CYS A 16 15.71 8.40 36.28
CA CYS A 16 15.75 7.24 35.39
C CYS A 16 16.62 6.10 35.98
N ASP A 17 16.07 4.88 36.06
CA ASP A 17 16.83 3.68 36.46
C ASP A 17 17.68 3.11 35.30
N PHE A 18 17.23 3.27 34.06
CA PHE A 18 17.99 2.98 32.84
C PHE A 18 17.50 3.84 31.67
N VAL A 19 18.36 4.03 30.67
CA VAL A 19 18.06 4.77 29.45
C VAL A 19 18.34 3.87 28.26
N ILE A 20 17.38 3.77 27.35
CA ILE A 20 17.58 3.13 26.04
C ILE A 20 17.54 4.22 24.99
N ALA A 21 18.64 4.38 24.28
CA ALA A 21 18.72 5.25 23.11
C ALA A 21 18.75 4.39 21.85
N THR A 22 18.02 4.81 20.83
CA THR A 22 18.11 4.24 19.49
C THR A 22 18.38 5.36 18.50
N THR A 23 19.08 5.07 17.42
CA THR A 23 19.28 6.05 16.35
C THR A 23 18.02 6.11 15.48
N GLN A 24 17.76 7.27 14.87
CA GLN A 24 16.72 7.39 13.86
C GLN A 24 16.96 6.38 12.73
N ASP A 25 18.21 6.13 12.37
CA ASP A 25 18.61 5.15 11.36
C ASP A 25 18.25 3.71 11.75
N SER A 26 18.38 3.35 13.04
CA SER A 26 18.00 2.03 13.55
C SER A 26 16.48 1.81 13.49
N ILE A 27 15.67 2.82 13.88
CA ILE A 27 14.21 2.77 13.73
C ILE A 27 13.82 2.72 12.25
N ASN A 28 14.40 3.58 11.42
CA ASN A 28 14.10 3.65 9.99
C ASN A 28 14.45 2.34 9.29
N GLY A 29 15.61 1.76 9.59
CA GLY A 29 16.05 0.47 9.04
C GLY A 29 15.11 -0.66 9.43
N ALA A 30 14.72 -0.75 10.71
CA ALA A 30 13.80 -1.77 11.19
C ALA A 30 12.39 -1.63 10.57
N LEU A 31 11.89 -0.39 10.44
CA LEU A 31 10.60 -0.12 9.82
C LEU A 31 10.61 -0.46 8.32
N LEU A 32 11.66 -0.10 7.59
CA LEU A 32 11.81 -0.45 6.18
C LEU A 32 11.92 -1.96 5.97
N ALA A 33 12.65 -2.67 6.83
CA ALA A 33 12.73 -4.13 6.79
C ALA A 33 11.36 -4.78 7.03
N LEU A 34 10.59 -4.29 8.01
CA LEU A 34 9.23 -4.76 8.26
C LEU A 34 8.31 -4.51 7.06
N LEU A 35 8.33 -3.31 6.49
CA LEU A 35 7.49 -2.97 5.34
C LEU A 35 7.90 -3.74 4.08
N SER A 36 9.18 -4.12 3.94
CA SER A 36 9.66 -4.89 2.79
C SER A 36 9.10 -6.32 2.71
N VAL A 37 8.63 -6.87 3.83
CA VAL A 37 8.10 -8.23 3.91
C VAL A 37 6.57 -8.28 3.99
N LEU A 38 5.91 -7.13 4.09
CA LEU A 38 4.45 -7.06 4.08
C LEU A 38 3.94 -7.03 2.64
N GLU A 39 3.03 -7.94 2.31
CA GLU A 39 2.28 -7.87 1.06
C GLU A 39 1.23 -6.77 1.19
N GLU A 40 1.30 -5.77 0.31
CA GLU A 40 0.27 -4.73 0.26
C GLU A 40 -1.05 -5.32 -0.23
N PRO A 41 -2.17 -5.08 0.47
CA PRO A 41 -3.45 -5.61 0.04
C PRO A 41 -3.85 -4.96 -1.29
N VAL A 42 -4.05 -5.79 -2.31
CA VAL A 42 -4.55 -5.35 -3.61
C VAL A 42 -6.03 -5.02 -3.47
N VAL A 43 -6.37 -3.75 -3.68
CA VAL A 43 -7.76 -3.29 -3.69
C VAL A 43 -8.29 -3.41 -5.11
N LYS A 44 -9.37 -4.16 -5.28
CA LYS A 44 -10.09 -4.30 -6.54
C LYS A 44 -11.43 -3.60 -6.44
N VAL A 45 -11.62 -2.55 -7.23
CA VAL A 45 -12.88 -1.83 -7.32
C VAL A 45 -13.53 -2.15 -8.66
N CYS A 46 -14.79 -2.56 -8.63
CA CYS A 46 -15.54 -2.96 -9.82
C CYS A 46 -16.90 -2.26 -9.86
N PHE A 47 -17.36 -1.94 -11.06
CA PHE A 47 -18.66 -1.31 -11.29
C PHE A 47 -19.48 -2.09 -12.32
N VAL A 48 -20.77 -2.22 -12.05
CA VAL A 48 -21.76 -2.80 -12.96
C VAL A 48 -22.85 -1.79 -13.28
N ALA A 49 -23.50 -1.93 -14.43
CA ALA A 49 -24.69 -1.14 -14.75
C ALA A 49 -25.89 -1.68 -13.98
N ASN A 50 -26.55 -0.81 -13.21
CA ASN A 50 -27.86 -1.10 -12.64
C ASN A 50 -28.97 -1.08 -13.73
N PRO A 51 -30.24 -1.39 -13.39
CA PRO A 51 -31.33 -1.38 -14.37
C PRO A 51 -31.54 -0.05 -15.12
N ASN A 52 -31.17 1.07 -14.49
CA ASN A 52 -31.23 2.41 -15.07
C ASN A 52 -29.94 2.80 -15.82
N SER A 53 -29.07 1.83 -16.12
CA SER A 53 -27.78 2.01 -16.78
C SER A 53 -26.81 2.95 -16.04
N LYS A 54 -26.99 3.13 -14.73
CA LYS A 54 -26.03 3.88 -13.90
C LYS A 54 -24.98 2.92 -13.31
N PRO A 55 -23.71 3.33 -13.23
CA PRO A 55 -22.68 2.54 -12.59
C PRO A 55 -22.96 2.44 -11.08
N VAL A 56 -22.91 1.22 -10.56
CA VAL A 56 -23.00 0.92 -9.14
C VAL A 56 -21.83 0.01 -8.78
N GLN A 57 -21.15 0.32 -7.68
CA GLN A 57 -20.04 -0.47 -7.20
C GLN A 57 -20.52 -1.87 -6.80
N ILE A 58 -19.74 -2.89 -7.13
CA ILE A 58 -19.98 -4.28 -6.75
C ILE A 58 -18.71 -4.85 -6.12
N ASP A 59 -18.90 -5.74 -5.15
CA ASP A 59 -17.80 -6.55 -4.64
C ASP A 59 -17.19 -7.43 -5.74
N TYR A 60 -15.87 -7.56 -5.74
CA TYR A 60 -15.14 -8.31 -6.77
C TYR A 60 -15.49 -9.80 -6.80
N SER A 61 -15.64 -10.44 -5.63
CA SER A 61 -15.99 -11.86 -5.57
C SER A 61 -17.40 -12.11 -6.09
N LEU A 62 -18.34 -11.21 -5.76
CA LEU A 62 -19.71 -11.25 -6.27
C LEU A 62 -19.77 -11.01 -7.77
N LEU A 63 -18.95 -10.10 -8.32
CA LEU A 63 -18.83 -9.92 -9.76
C LEU A 63 -18.39 -11.21 -10.45
N LYS A 64 -17.33 -11.87 -9.96
CA LYS A 64 -16.85 -13.13 -10.54
C LYS A 64 -17.93 -14.21 -10.51
N GLN A 65 -18.71 -14.29 -9.44
CA GLN A 65 -19.84 -15.22 -9.37
C GLN A 65 -20.88 -14.91 -10.45
N LYS A 66 -21.25 -13.64 -10.63
CA LYS A 66 -22.19 -13.20 -11.68
C LYS A 66 -21.66 -13.40 -13.10
N ALA A 67 -20.35 -13.35 -13.26
CA ALA A 67 -19.65 -13.56 -14.53
C ALA A 67 -19.22 -15.02 -14.74
N ASN A 68 -19.87 -16.00 -14.08
CA ASN A 68 -19.56 -17.43 -14.24
C ASN A 68 -18.08 -17.78 -14.03
N GLY A 69 -17.41 -17.10 -13.10
CA GLY A 69 -16.00 -17.28 -12.77
C GLY A 69 -15.02 -16.43 -13.58
N SER A 70 -15.49 -15.78 -14.65
CA SER A 70 -14.65 -14.91 -15.49
C SER A 70 -14.11 -13.70 -14.72
N ASP A 71 -12.86 -13.36 -14.99
CA ASP A 71 -12.11 -12.35 -14.26
C ASP A 71 -11.80 -11.14 -15.14
N PRO A 72 -12.31 -9.94 -14.82
CA PRO A 72 -12.12 -8.76 -15.67
C PRO A 72 -10.65 -8.30 -15.78
N PHE A 73 -9.81 -8.67 -14.81
CA PHE A 73 -8.39 -8.27 -14.78
C PHE A 73 -7.46 -9.27 -15.49
N LEU A 74 -7.99 -10.40 -15.95
CA LEU A 74 -7.22 -11.42 -16.68
C LEU A 74 -7.60 -11.53 -18.15
N VAL A 75 -8.55 -10.71 -18.63
CA VAL A 75 -8.93 -10.67 -20.05
C VAL A 75 -7.75 -10.14 -20.87
N PRO A 76 -7.25 -10.89 -21.87
CA PRO A 76 -6.14 -10.44 -22.71
C PRO A 76 -6.48 -9.14 -23.47
N PRO A 77 -5.52 -8.21 -23.65
CA PRO A 77 -5.75 -6.95 -24.38
C PRO A 77 -6.25 -7.15 -25.81
N ASN A 78 -5.90 -8.28 -26.44
CA ASN A 78 -6.27 -8.64 -27.80
C ASN A 78 -7.40 -9.69 -27.86
N ALA A 79 -8.11 -9.92 -26.76
CA ALA A 79 -9.21 -10.86 -26.74
C ALA A 79 -10.31 -10.44 -27.71
N ASN A 80 -10.73 -11.38 -28.56
CA ASN A 80 -11.77 -11.12 -29.54
C ASN A 80 -13.14 -11.09 -28.85
N VAL A 81 -13.83 -9.95 -28.96
CA VAL A 81 -15.15 -9.71 -28.34
C VAL A 81 -16.24 -10.69 -28.79
N ASN A 82 -16.14 -11.24 -30.01
CA ASN A 82 -17.16 -12.13 -30.58
C ASN A 82 -16.98 -13.59 -30.14
N THR A 83 -15.76 -14.00 -29.82
CA THR A 83 -15.44 -15.40 -29.51
C THR A 83 -15.08 -15.62 -28.05
N SER A 84 -14.58 -14.61 -27.34
CA SER A 84 -14.18 -14.74 -25.93
C SER A 84 -15.39 -14.99 -25.03
N GLN A 85 -15.37 -16.13 -24.35
CA GLN A 85 -16.40 -16.47 -23.37
C GLN A 85 -16.33 -15.55 -22.14
N ASP A 86 -15.12 -15.14 -21.73
CA ASP A 86 -14.95 -14.22 -20.60
C ASP A 86 -15.60 -12.87 -20.87
N ILE A 87 -15.44 -12.32 -22.08
CA ILE A 87 -16.07 -11.06 -22.47
C ILE A 87 -17.59 -11.20 -22.48
N LYS A 88 -18.13 -12.31 -23.01
CA LYS A 88 -19.58 -12.57 -23.01
C LYS A 88 -20.14 -12.69 -21.59
N ASN A 89 -19.42 -13.36 -20.70
CA ASN A 89 -19.80 -13.52 -19.30
C ASN A 89 -19.79 -12.18 -18.56
N LEU A 90 -18.73 -11.38 -18.72
CA LEU A 90 -18.62 -10.04 -18.12
C LEU A 90 -19.69 -9.09 -18.65
N PHE A 91 -19.99 -9.16 -19.95
CA PHE A 91 -21.09 -8.40 -20.56
C PHE A 91 -22.45 -8.80 -19.98
N SER A 92 -22.68 -10.10 -19.80
CA SER A 92 -23.91 -10.64 -19.19
C SER A 92 -24.04 -10.23 -17.71
N ALA A 93 -22.92 -10.12 -17.00
CA ALA A 93 -22.84 -9.58 -15.65
C ALA A 93 -23.01 -8.04 -15.58
N ARG A 94 -23.18 -7.37 -16.73
CA ARG A 94 -23.28 -5.91 -16.89
C ARG A 94 -22.06 -5.16 -16.35
N PHE A 95 -20.89 -5.78 -16.43
CA PHE A 95 -19.62 -5.16 -16.03
C PHE A 95 -19.33 -3.94 -16.91
N LEU A 96 -18.94 -2.83 -16.28
CA LEU A 96 -18.61 -1.57 -16.97
C LEU A 96 -17.12 -1.27 -16.93
N MET A 97 -16.56 -1.28 -15.72
CA MET A 97 -15.16 -0.96 -15.49
C MET A 97 -14.70 -1.50 -14.15
N GLY A 98 -13.39 -1.69 -14.02
CA GLY A 98 -12.75 -1.99 -12.76
C GLY A 98 -11.29 -1.62 -12.82
N PHE A 99 -10.71 -1.37 -11.65
CA PHE A 99 -9.29 -1.15 -11.48
C PHE A 99 -8.79 -1.94 -10.28
N SER A 100 -7.54 -2.36 -10.37
CA SER A 100 -6.81 -3.02 -9.30
C SER A 100 -5.59 -2.17 -8.98
N ASP A 101 -5.45 -1.80 -7.71
CA ASP A 101 -4.31 -1.02 -7.26
C ASP A 101 -3.76 -1.59 -5.96
N TYR A 102 -2.47 -1.37 -5.72
CA TYR A 102 -1.87 -1.64 -4.42
C TYR A 102 -2.28 -0.49 -3.49
N GLN A 103 -2.81 -0.79 -2.31
CA GLN A 103 -3.06 0.25 -1.32
C GLN A 103 -1.71 0.66 -0.72
N ASP A 104 -1.05 1.59 -1.42
CA ASP A 104 0.34 1.99 -1.21
C ASP A 104 0.52 2.66 0.17
N LEU A 105 0.83 1.85 1.18
CA LEU A 105 1.18 2.31 2.53
C LEU A 105 2.61 2.88 2.56
N VAL A 106 3.45 2.48 1.59
CA VAL A 106 4.89 2.77 1.57
C VAL A 106 5.19 4.15 0.98
N SER A 107 4.40 4.63 0.01
CA SER A 107 4.55 5.96 -0.59
C SER A 107 4.47 7.08 0.45
N SER A 108 3.54 6.99 1.41
CA SER A 108 3.36 8.01 2.46
C SER A 108 4.59 8.19 3.36
N ILE A 109 5.36 7.14 3.60
CA ILE A 109 6.58 7.19 4.43
C ILE A 109 7.75 7.84 3.67
N ARG A 110 7.80 7.71 2.34
CA ARG A 110 8.86 8.33 1.53
C ARG A 110 8.70 9.83 1.35
N TYR A 111 7.48 10.37 1.49
CA TYR A 111 7.20 11.80 1.34
C TYR A 111 7.47 12.64 2.59
N THR A 112 7.65 12.04 3.77
CA THR A 112 7.88 12.78 5.02
C THR A 112 9.35 12.95 5.40
N HIS A 113 10.30 12.51 4.56
CA HIS A 113 11.71 12.86 4.73
C HIS A 113 12.05 14.11 3.89
N PRO A 114 12.07 15.34 4.46
CA PRO A 114 12.85 16.40 3.85
C PRO A 114 14.29 15.89 3.79
N ALA A 115 14.87 15.87 2.59
CA ALA A 115 16.28 15.54 2.39
C ALA A 115 17.11 16.26 3.47
N SER A 116 17.68 15.50 4.39
CA SER A 116 18.55 16.06 5.42
C SER A 116 19.70 16.77 4.69
N PRO A 117 19.92 18.08 4.90
CA PRO A 117 20.98 18.78 4.21
C PRO A 117 22.32 18.18 4.65
N SER A 118 23.06 17.66 3.68
CA SER A 118 24.49 17.39 3.80
C SER A 118 25.16 18.59 4.46
N SER A 119 25.74 18.40 5.66
CA SER A 119 26.90 19.14 6.20
C SER A 119 27.21 18.68 7.63
N ILE A 120 28.15 17.76 7.79
CA ILE A 120 29.03 17.79 8.96
C ILE A 120 30.45 17.91 8.42
N PRO A 121 31.08 19.10 8.45
CA PRO A 121 32.53 19.18 8.46
C PRO A 121 33.00 18.82 9.88
N VAL A 122 33.80 17.76 9.97
CA VAL A 122 34.43 17.31 11.21
C VAL A 122 35.67 18.18 11.46
N PRO A 123 35.81 18.87 12.61
CA PRO A 123 37.11 19.31 13.12
C PRO A 123 37.86 18.18 13.84
#